data_AF-A0A5V8XZE7-F1
#
_entry.id   AF-A0A5V8XZE7-F1
#
_cell.length_a   1.000
_cell.length_b   1.000
_cell.length_c   1.000
_cell.angle_alpha   90.00
_cell.angle_beta   90.00
_cell.angle_gamma   90.00
#
_symmetry.space_group_name_H-M   'P 1'
#
loop_
_entity.id
_entity.type
_entity.pdbx_description
1 polymer ?
#
loop_
_entity_poly.entity_id
_entity_poly.type
_entity_poly.pdbx_seq_one_letter_code
_entity_poly.pdbx_strand_id
1 'polypeptide(L)' 'MNNELLRWRKDATSAEWVRLAELANTTVGYLDQIAYGYRRASPEKALAIEVASKVFKKHMPVLKESLVFATTRNSAA' A
#
# COMPACT_ATOMS: atom_id res chain seq x y z
N MET A 1 -3.62 8.81 -12.06
CA MET A 1 -2.62 7.85 -11.53
C MET A 1 -3.36 6.83 -10.69
N ASN A 2 -3.26 5.55 -11.06
CA ASN A 2 -3.97 4.45 -10.40
C ASN A 2 -3.39 4.23 -9.01
N ASN A 3 -4.22 4.23 -7.97
CA ASN A 3 -3.80 3.89 -6.62
C ASN A 3 -3.65 2.36 -6.53
N GLU A 4 -2.48 1.85 -6.89
CA GLU A 4 -2.22 0.41 -6.97
C GLU A 4 -2.39 -0.29 -5.62
N LEU A 5 -2.10 0.42 -4.53
CA LEU A 5 -2.34 -0.10 -3.19
C LEU A 5 -3.85 -0.23 -2.90
N LEU A 6 -4.67 0.72 -3.37
CA LEU A 6 -6.12 0.59 -3.29
C LEU A 6 -6.66 -0.57 -4.14
N ARG A 7 -6.10 -0.79 -5.34
CA ARG A 7 -6.40 -1.97 -6.15
C ARG A 7 -6.11 -3.24 -5.35
N TRP A 8 -4.89 -3.33 -4.80
CA TRP A 8 -4.46 -4.47 -3.99
C TRP A 8 -5.39 -4.69 -2.80
N ARG A 9 -5.74 -3.62 -2.07
CA ARG A 9 -6.67 -3.69 -0.93
C ARG A 9 -8.03 -4.28 -1.28
N LYS A 10 -8.56 -3.95 -2.46
CA LYS A 10 -9.87 -4.42 -2.95
C LYS A 10 -9.85 -5.88 -3.40
N ASP A 11 -8.71 -6.33 -3.91
CA ASP A 11 -8.52 -7.69 -4.42
C ASP A 11 -8.15 -8.68 -3.30
N ALA A 12 -7.41 -8.22 -2.29
CA ALA A 12 -6.97 -9.01 -1.16
C ALA A 12 -8.05 -9.20 -0.11
N THR A 13 -8.02 -10.35 0.57
CA THR A 13 -8.86 -10.59 1.76
C THR A 13 -8.39 -9.73 2.95
N SER A 14 -9.26 -9.54 3.94
CA SER A 14 -8.88 -8.83 5.18
C SER A 14 -7.70 -9.49 5.90
N ALA A 15 -7.59 -10.83 5.84
CA ALA A 15 -6.46 -11.56 6.42
C ALA A 15 -5.15 -11.28 5.67
N GLU A 16 -5.19 -11.26 4.33
CA GLU A 16 -4.02 -10.90 3.51
C GLU A 16 -3.60 -9.45 3.71
N TRP A 17 -4.56 -8.55 3.93
CA TRP A 17 -4.29 -7.15 4.24
C TRP A 17 -3.59 -6.97 5.60
N VAL A 18 -4.05 -7.68 6.63
CA VAL A 18 -3.38 -7.72 7.95
C VAL A 18 -1.96 -8.26 7.78
N ARG A 19 -1.81 -9.38 7.09
CA ARG A 19 -0.51 -10.02 6.87
C ARG A 19 0.45 -9.14 6.06
N LEU A 20 -0.04 -8.39 5.08
CA LEU A 20 0.76 -7.41 4.35
C LEU A 20 1.29 -6.32 5.27
N ALA A 21 0.46 -5.81 6.18
CA ALA A 21 0.87 -4.80 7.15
C ALA A 21 1.95 -5.34 8.10
N GLU A 22 1.80 -6.56 8.60
CA GLU A 22 2.80 -7.23 9.44
C GLU A 22 4.13 -7.41 8.71
N LEU A 23 4.10 -7.92 7.47
CA LEU A 23 5.29 -8.12 6.65
C LEU A 23 6.00 -6.81 6.28
N ALA A 24 5.23 -5.73 6.07
CA ALA A 24 5.77 -4.40 5.78
C ALA A 24 6.13 -3.61 7.05
N ASN A 25 6.14 -4.26 8.23
CA ASN A 25 6.43 -3.66 9.53
C ASN A 25 5.64 -2.36 9.77
N THR A 26 4.33 -2.43 9.53
CA THR A 26 3.39 -1.32 9.65
C THR A 26 2.06 -1.78 10.23
N THR A 27 1.19 -0.84 10.59
CA THR A 27 -0.17 -1.16 11.03
C THR A 27 -1.14 -1.15 9.87
N VAL A 28 -2.23 -1.91 10.00
CA VAL A 28 -3.36 -1.92 9.05
C VAL A 28 -3.89 -0.50 8.84
N GLY A 29 -4.12 0.25 9.92
CA GLY A 29 -4.61 1.63 9.82
C GLY A 29 -3.65 2.55 9.04
N TYR A 30 -2.34 2.43 9.25
CA TYR A 30 -1.35 3.19 8.49
C TYR A 30 -1.38 2.81 7.00
N LEU A 31 -1.53 1.52 6.70
CA LEU A 31 -1.62 1.01 5.35
C LEU A 31 -2.91 1.45 4.65
N ASP A 32 -4.05 1.49 5.36
CA ASP A 32 -5.32 2.03 4.88
C ASP A 32 -5.21 3.54 4.58
N GLN A 33 -4.52 4.31 5.43
CA GLN A 33 -4.28 5.74 5.13
C GLN A 33 -3.54 5.94 3.81
N ILE A 34 -2.59 5.06 3.46
CA ILE A 34 -1.91 5.12 2.16
C ILE A 34 -2.84 4.66 1.04
N ALA A 35 -3.52 3.53 1.22
CA ALA A 35 -4.41 2.95 0.21
C ALA A 35 -5.53 3.91 -0.18
N TYR A 36 -6.13 4.62 0.78
CA TYR A 36 -7.18 5.60 0.51
C TYR A 36 -6.65 6.99 0.16
N GLY A 37 -5.33 7.16 0.08
CA GLY A 37 -4.69 8.41 -0.33
C GLY A 37 -4.73 9.52 0.72
N TYR A 38 -4.99 9.21 1.98
CA TYR A 38 -4.86 10.19 3.08
C TYR A 38 -3.41 10.49 3.41
N ARG A 39 -2.48 9.59 3.08
CA ARG A 39 -1.05 9.74 3.34
C ARG A 39 -0.21 9.18 2.20
N ARG A 40 0.97 9.74 2.01
CA ARG A 40 2.02 9.20 1.14
C ARG A 40 2.97 8.29 1.94
N ALA A 41 3.37 7.16 1.36
CA ALA A 41 4.38 6.31 1.97
C ALA A 41 5.78 6.92 1.77
N SER A 42 6.62 6.89 2.82
CA SER A 42 8.05 7.18 2.68
C SER A 42 8.72 6.14 1.77
N PRO A 43 9.84 6.46 1.09
CA PRO A 43 10.52 5.53 0.18
C PRO A 43 10.85 4.18 0.82
N GLU A 44 11.29 4.18 2.07
CA GLU A 44 11.60 2.98 2.85
C GLU A 44 10.36 2.11 3.11
N LYS A 45 9.25 2.75 3.51
CA LYS A 45 7.97 2.05 3.72
C LYS A 45 7.38 1.55 2.41
N ALA A 46 7.50 2.32 1.34
CA ALA A 46 7.06 1.91 0.01
C ALA A 46 7.84 0.68 -0.48
N LEU A 47 9.15 0.64 -0.24
CA LEU A 47 9.98 -0.53 -0.52
C LEU A 47 9.55 -1.74 0.33
N ALA A 48 9.30 -1.55 1.62
CA ALA A 48 8.81 -2.61 2.50
C ALA A 48 7.46 -3.19 2.04
N ILE A 49 6.53 -2.33 1.63
CA ILE A 49 5.22 -2.75 1.08
C ILE A 49 5.40 -3.50 -0.25
N GLU A 50 6.29 -3.04 -1.13
CA GLU A 50 6.59 -3.73 -2.39
C GLU A 50 7.13 -5.14 -2.12
N VAL A 51 8.14 -5.26 -1.26
CA VAL A 51 8.75 -6.55 -0.88
C VAL A 51 7.71 -7.48 -0.25
N ALA A 52 6.90 -6.96 0.66
CA ALA A 52 5.83 -7.71 1.31
C ALA A 52 4.76 -8.17 0.31
N SER A 53 4.37 -7.30 -0.64
CA SER A 53 3.36 -7.62 -1.66
C SER A 53 3.79 -8.74 -2.60
N LYS A 54 5.10 -8.88 -2.87
CA LYS A 54 5.67 -9.96 -3.71
C LYS A 54 5.53 -11.35 -3.09
N VAL A 55 5.30 -11.44 -1.78
CA VAL A 55 5.03 -12.72 -1.10
C VAL A 55 3.68 -13.32 -1.56
N PHE A 56 2.73 -12.48 -1.95
CA PHE A 56 1.40 -12.88 -2.35
C PHE A 56 1.36 -13.15 -3.86
N LYS A 57 1.57 -14.40 -4.27
CA LYS A 57 1.58 -14.80 -5.69
C LYS A 57 0.24 -14.62 -6.42
N LYS A 58 -0.85 -14.47 -5.68
CA LYS A 58 -2.22 -14.33 -6.22
C LYS A 58 -2.53 -12.90 -6.67
N HIS A 59 -1.85 -11.91 -6.11
CA HIS A 59 -2.12 -10.49 -6.35
C HIS A 59 -0.98 -9.86 -7.14
N MET A 60 -1.32 -8.93 -8.02
CA MET A 60 -0.30 -8.15 -8.71
C MET A 60 0.44 -7.27 -7.68
N PRO A 61 1.76 -7.42 -7.53
CA PRO A 61 2.51 -6.72 -6.49
C PRO A 61 2.39 -5.21 -6.66
N VAL A 62 2.52 -4.50 -5.54
CA VAL A 62 2.45 -3.03 -5.52
C VAL A 62 3.86 -2.49 -5.71
N LEU A 63 4.03 -1.56 -6.65
CA LEU A 63 5.33 -0.93 -6.89
C LEU A 63 5.56 0.21 -5.90
N LYS A 64 6.78 0.32 -5.38
CA LYS A 64 7.19 1.40 -4.47
C LYS A 64 6.98 2.77 -5.10
N GLU A 65 7.20 2.90 -6.40
CA GLU A 65 7.04 4.16 -7.14
C GLU A 65 5.58 4.63 -7.12
N SER A 66 4.64 3.70 -7.24
CA SER A 66 3.21 3.97 -7.13
C SER A 66 2.81 4.53 -5.77
N LEU A 67 3.49 4.06 -4.71
CA LEU A 67 3.25 4.48 -3.33
C LEU A 67 3.91 5.83 -3.00
N VAL A 68 5.14 6.05 -3.49
CA VAL A 68 5.91 7.29 -3.26
C VAL A 68 5.34 8.43 -4.10
N PHE A 69 4.93 8.17 -5.34
CA PHE A 69 4.37 9.19 -6.23
C PHE A 69 2.84 9.25 -6.20
N ALA A 70 2.19 8.53 -5.28
CA ALA A 70 0.75 8.59 -5.10
C ALA A 70 0.27 10.04 -4.88
N THR A 71 -0.82 10.39 -5.57
CA THR A 71 -1.56 11.63 -5.33
C THR A 71 -2.37 11.48 -4.04
N THR A 72 -2.09 12.33 -3.05
CA THR A 72 -2.88 12.39 -1.81
C THR A 72 -4.22 13.07 -2.05
N ARG A 73 -5.30 12.57 -1.44
CA ARG A 73 -6.62 13.20 -1.46
C ARG A 73 -6.64 14.56 -0.79
N ASN A 74 -5.68 14.84 0.10
CA ASN A 74 -5.55 16.12 0.77
C ASN A 74 -4.71 17.14 -0.01
N SER A 75 -4.56 16.98 -1.32
CA SER A 75 -4.07 18.04 -2.19
C SER A 75 -5.17 19.09 -2.40
N ALA A 76 -5.57 19.76 -1.32
CA ALA A 76 -6.32 21.00 -1.31
C ALA A 76 -5.56 21.98 -0.42
N ALA A 77 -5.19 23.11 -1.02
CA ALA A 77 -4.34 24.23 -0.56
C ALA A 77 -2.84 24.04 -0.77
#